data_AF-A0AAT9H9D6-F1
#
_entry.id   AF-A0AAT9H9D6-F1
#
_cell.length_a   1.000
_cell.length_b   1.000
_cell.length_c   1.000
_cell.angle_alpha   90.00
_cell.angle_beta   90.00
_cell.angle_gamma   90.00
#
_symmetry.space_group_name_H-M   'P 1'
#
loop_
_entity.id
_entity.type
_entity.pdbx_description
1 polymer ?
#
loop_
_entity_poly.entity_id
_entity_poly.type
_entity_poly.pdbx_seq_one_letter_code
_entity_poly.pdbx_strand_id
1 'polypeptide(L)'
;MWWTVTEDQLDRARINPEILGGALHAAEHASIGMLPLFATCDRWDIGGVSVPLHPDTLLPTVFVYDGHPGGAGFAERAFHTARAWLTATRQAIASCECDAGCPSCIQSPSAATATTLCTSGAPYASSRCCWRGHRWRSRGRGRYGGRGGGGRGSGSRGSGGAEG
;
A
#
# COMPACT_ATOMS: atom_id res chain seq x y z
N MET A 1 8.19 1.48 2.23
CA MET A 1 8.20 2.07 0.87
C MET A 1 6.79 2.54 0.52
N TRP A 2 6.60 3.37 -0.51
CA TRP A 2 5.26 3.72 -1.00
C TRP A 2 5.21 3.84 -2.52
N TRP A 3 4.02 3.73 -3.09
CA TRP A 3 3.75 4.02 -4.50
C TRP A 3 2.55 4.95 -4.62
N THR A 4 2.55 5.77 -5.66
CA THR A 4 1.50 6.78 -5.92
C THR A 4 0.78 6.49 -7.22
N VAL A 5 -0.46 6.95 -7.34
CA VAL A 5 -1.25 6.88 -8.57
C VAL A 5 -1.46 8.29 -9.11
N THR A 6 -1.14 8.51 -10.38
CA THR A 6 -1.36 9.81 -11.05
C THR A 6 -2.78 9.93 -11.58
N GLU A 7 -3.24 11.15 -11.83
CA GLU A 7 -4.56 11.41 -12.44
C GLU A 7 -4.76 10.65 -13.76
N ASP A 8 -3.78 10.69 -14.67
CA ASP A 8 -3.81 9.89 -15.92
C ASP A 8 -3.98 8.37 -15.68
N GLN A 9 -3.48 7.85 -14.56
CA GLN A 9 -3.65 6.43 -14.24
C GLN A 9 -5.06 6.14 -13.73
N LEU A 10 -5.65 7.05 -12.95
CA LEU A 10 -7.03 6.97 -12.51
C LEU A 10 -7.99 7.06 -13.70
N ASP A 11 -7.77 8.00 -14.62
CA ASP A 11 -8.58 8.19 -15.82
C ASP A 11 -8.57 6.95 -16.71
N ARG A 12 -7.38 6.38 -16.96
CA ARG A 12 -7.23 5.15 -17.74
C ARG A 12 -7.88 3.94 -17.07
N ALA A 13 -7.92 3.91 -15.74
CA ALA A 13 -8.60 2.89 -14.96
C ALA A 13 -10.10 3.18 -14.76
N ARG A 14 -10.61 4.33 -15.23
CA ARG A 14 -11.98 4.83 -15.03
C ARG A 14 -12.39 4.90 -13.55
N ILE A 15 -11.45 5.27 -12.70
CA ILE A 15 -11.67 5.43 -11.25
C ILE A 15 -12.09 6.87 -10.96
N ASN A 16 -13.33 7.04 -10.51
CA ASN A 16 -13.84 8.34 -10.06
C ASN A 16 -13.53 8.58 -8.57
N PRO A 17 -13.62 9.83 -8.07
CA PRO A 17 -13.33 10.16 -6.68
C PRO A 17 -14.17 9.39 -5.64
N GLU A 18 -15.42 9.06 -5.98
CA GLU A 18 -16.36 8.37 -5.08
C GLU A 18 -15.88 6.94 -4.75
N ILE A 19 -15.30 6.23 -5.73
CA ILE A 19 -14.81 4.86 -5.55
C ILE A 19 -13.30 4.78 -5.29
N LEU A 20 -12.58 5.90 -5.39
CA LEU A 20 -11.12 5.95 -5.27
C LEU A 20 -10.63 5.34 -3.96
N GLY A 21 -11.27 5.66 -2.83
CA GLY A 21 -10.87 5.14 -1.52
C GLY A 21 -10.91 3.61 -1.47
N GLY A 22 -12.04 3.02 -1.90
CA GLY A 22 -12.21 1.57 -1.96
C GLY A 22 -11.25 0.90 -2.95
N ALA A 23 -11.08 1.48 -4.14
CA ALA A 23 -10.17 0.95 -5.15
C ALA A 23 -8.70 0.99 -4.70
N LEU A 24 -8.28 2.07 -4.04
CA LEU A 24 -6.91 2.20 -3.53
C LEU A 24 -6.63 1.22 -2.38
N HIS A 25 -7.60 1.03 -1.49
CA HIS A 25 -7.51 0.06 -0.39
C HIS A 25 -7.50 -1.39 -0.91
N ALA A 26 -8.31 -1.71 -1.91
CA ALA A 26 -8.28 -3.02 -2.56
C ALA A 26 -6.92 -3.29 -3.23
N ALA A 27 -6.34 -2.28 -3.90
CA ALA A 27 -5.02 -2.39 -4.52
C ALA A 27 -3.89 -2.54 -3.49
N GLU A 28 -4.00 -1.88 -2.32
CA GLU A 28 -3.12 -2.09 -1.17
C GLU A 28 -3.12 -3.56 -0.75
N HIS A 29 -4.29 -4.12 -0.42
CA HIS A 29 -4.40 -5.52 0.02
C HIS A 29 -3.92 -6.51 -1.03
N ALA A 30 -4.29 -6.31 -2.30
CA ALA A 30 -3.80 -7.12 -3.41
C ALA A 30 -2.27 -7.08 -3.49
N SER A 31 -1.67 -5.89 -3.33
CA SER A 31 -0.22 -5.75 -3.37
C SER A 31 0.46 -6.47 -2.21
N ILE A 32 -0.04 -6.31 -0.98
CA ILE A 32 0.50 -7.02 0.20
C ILE A 32 0.40 -8.53 0.02
N GLY A 33 -0.74 -9.04 -0.45
CA GLY A 33 -0.93 -10.47 -0.67
C GLY A 33 -0.03 -11.07 -1.75
N MET A 34 0.38 -10.27 -2.73
CA MET A 34 1.31 -10.70 -3.80
C MET A 34 2.79 -10.54 -3.43
N LEU A 35 3.11 -9.76 -2.40
CA LEU A 35 4.50 -9.48 -2.02
C LEU A 35 5.32 -10.72 -1.60
N PRO A 36 4.74 -11.76 -0.94
CA PRO A 36 5.45 -13.00 -0.62
C PRO A 36 6.23 -13.62 -1.79
N LEU A 37 5.72 -13.51 -3.02
CA LEU A 37 6.35 -14.04 -4.23
C LEU A 37 7.66 -13.33 -4.61
N PHE A 38 7.91 -12.13 -4.07
CA PHE A 38 9.05 -11.28 -4.40
C PHE A 38 9.96 -11.02 -3.20
N ALA A 39 9.41 -11.03 -1.99
CA ALA A 39 10.13 -10.67 -0.78
C ALA A 39 10.42 -11.84 0.17
N THR A 40 9.99 -13.06 -0.16
CA THR A 40 10.15 -14.27 0.69
C THR A 40 9.68 -14.01 2.14
N CYS A 41 8.50 -13.41 2.27
CA CYS A 41 7.83 -13.09 3.54
C CYS A 41 6.44 -13.73 3.57
N ASP A 42 5.78 -13.75 4.72
CA ASP A 42 4.32 -13.97 4.78
C ASP A 42 3.57 -12.64 4.57
N ARG A 43 2.30 -12.71 4.18
CA ARG A 43 1.44 -11.51 4.11
C ARG A 43 1.25 -10.87 5.49
N TRP A 44 1.30 -11.66 6.56
CA TRP A 44 1.15 -11.17 7.94
C TRP A 44 2.39 -10.43 8.45
N ASP A 45 3.53 -10.57 7.77
CA ASP A 45 4.76 -9.84 8.10
C ASP A 45 4.76 -8.40 7.59
N ILE A 46 3.74 -8.03 6.82
CA ILE A 46 3.67 -6.79 6.06
C ILE A 46 2.43 -6.01 6.44
N GLY A 47 2.62 -4.74 6.80
CA GLY A 47 1.54 -3.78 6.96
C GLY A 47 1.41 -2.88 5.73
N GLY A 48 0.24 -2.27 5.59
CA GLY A 48 0.05 -1.18 4.65
C GLY A 48 -0.96 -0.17 5.15
N VAL A 49 -1.02 0.94 4.41
CA VAL A 49 -2.06 1.96 4.53
C VAL A 49 -2.27 2.61 3.17
N SER A 50 -3.51 2.73 2.73
CA SER A 50 -3.94 3.53 1.58
C SER A 50 -4.45 4.91 2.01
N VAL A 51 -3.96 5.97 1.36
CA VAL A 51 -4.38 7.35 1.59
C VAL A 51 -4.85 7.97 0.26
N PRO A 52 -6.16 8.24 0.07
CA PRO A 52 -6.70 8.75 -1.19
C PRO A 52 -6.09 10.09 -1.65
N LEU A 53 -5.70 10.95 -0.71
CA LEU A 53 -4.94 12.18 -0.98
C LEU A 53 -3.95 12.41 0.15
N HIS A 54 -2.67 12.10 -0.09
CA HIS A 54 -1.64 12.27 0.92
C HIS A 54 -1.06 13.71 0.87
N PRO A 55 -0.93 14.41 2.00
CA PRO A 55 -0.60 15.85 2.03
C PRO A 55 0.79 16.19 1.43
N ASP A 56 1.76 15.28 1.54
CA ASP A 56 3.11 15.54 1.04
C ASP A 56 3.32 15.16 -0.44
N THR A 57 2.60 14.15 -0.92
CA THR A 57 2.73 13.67 -2.31
C THR A 57 1.70 14.33 -3.21
N LEU A 58 0.62 14.88 -2.62
CA LEU A 58 -0.55 15.43 -3.31
C LEU A 58 -1.21 14.44 -4.27
N LEU A 59 -1.03 13.14 -4.01
CA LEU A 59 -1.52 12.04 -4.84
C LEU A 59 -2.11 10.92 -3.98
N PRO A 60 -3.03 10.11 -4.53
CA PRO A 60 -3.37 8.82 -3.94
C PRO A 60 -2.11 7.99 -3.74
N THR A 61 -1.89 7.56 -2.50
CA THR A 61 -0.64 6.93 -2.08
C THR A 61 -0.91 5.69 -1.25
N VAL A 62 -0.23 4.59 -1.58
CA VAL A 62 -0.22 3.37 -0.76
C VAL A 62 1.16 3.18 -0.16
N PHE A 63 1.18 2.99 1.16
CA PHE A 63 2.37 2.70 1.95
C PHE A 63 2.42 1.21 2.24
N VAL A 64 3.61 0.63 2.14
CA VAL A 64 3.89 -0.77 2.48
C VAL A 64 5.14 -0.82 3.35
N TYR A 65 5.04 -1.45 4.51
CA TYR A 65 6.07 -1.45 5.53
C TYR A 65 6.14 -2.79 6.27
N ASP A 66 7.28 -3.06 6.90
CA ASP A 66 7.48 -4.28 7.67
C ASP A 66 6.67 -4.19 8.97
N GLY A 67 5.93 -5.24 9.30
CA GLY A 67 5.20 -5.36 10.57
C GLY A 67 6.11 -5.59 11.78
N HIS A 68 7.38 -5.93 11.54
CA HIS A 68 8.35 -6.20 12.60
C HIS A 68 9.04 -4.93 13.12
N PRO A 69 9.13 -4.72 14.45
CA PRO A 69 9.90 -3.63 15.03
C PRO A 69 11.36 -3.65 14.56
N GLY A 70 11.87 -2.50 14.11
CA GLY A 70 13.23 -2.40 13.57
C GLY A 70 13.37 -2.75 12.08
N GLY A 71 12.34 -3.33 11.46
CA GLY A 71 12.34 -3.71 10.05
C GLY A 71 13.05 -5.04 9.78
N ALA A 72 12.41 -5.89 8.99
CA ALA A 72 12.95 -7.19 8.54
C ALA A 72 13.57 -7.10 7.12
N GLY A 73 13.43 -5.96 6.44
CA GLY A 73 13.96 -5.69 5.11
C GLY A 73 13.02 -6.09 3.97
N PHE A 74 11.78 -6.48 4.25
CA PHE A 74 10.83 -6.89 3.21
C PHE A 74 10.40 -5.71 2.34
N ALA A 75 10.10 -4.56 2.95
CA ALA A 75 9.76 -3.34 2.22
C ALA A 75 10.95 -2.79 1.41
N GLU A 76 12.19 -3.05 1.83
CA GLU A 76 13.39 -2.73 1.05
C GLU A 76 13.51 -3.65 -0.18
N ARG A 77 13.31 -4.96 0.00
CA ARG A 77 13.27 -5.90 -1.12
C ARG A 77 12.11 -5.62 -2.08
N ALA A 78 10.95 -5.25 -1.55
CA ALA A 78 9.78 -4.81 -2.32
C ALA A 78 10.12 -3.61 -3.20
N PHE A 79 10.87 -2.63 -2.65
CA PHE A 79 11.33 -1.47 -3.41
C PHE A 79 12.21 -1.88 -4.60
N HIS A 80 13.16 -2.79 -4.40
CA HIS A 80 14.05 -3.26 -5.47
C HIS A 80 13.30 -4.08 -6.55
N THR A 81 12.21 -4.74 -6.19
CA THR A 81 11.40 -5.57 -7.10
C THR A 81 10.08 -4.91 -7.52
N ALA A 82 9.88 -3.63 -7.18
CA ALA A 82 8.58 -2.96 -7.19
C ALA A 82 7.85 -3.06 -8.53
N ARG A 83 8.59 -2.93 -9.64
CA ARG A 83 8.00 -3.03 -10.98
C ARG A 83 7.42 -4.42 -11.24
N ALA A 84 8.16 -5.48 -10.93
CA ALA A 84 7.73 -6.84 -11.16
C ALA A 84 6.55 -7.19 -10.24
N TRP A 85 6.67 -6.84 -8.96
CA TRP A 85 5.64 -7.06 -7.95
C TRP A 85 4.32 -6.37 -8.29
N LEU A 86 4.33 -5.05 -8.53
CA LEU A 86 3.10 -4.30 -8.85
C LEU A 86 2.50 -4.71 -10.20
N THR A 87 3.33 -5.16 -11.15
CA THR A 87 2.82 -5.74 -12.42
C THR A 87 2.08 -7.03 -12.16
N ALA A 88 2.62 -7.94 -11.34
CA ALA A 88 1.97 -9.19 -10.97
C ALA A 88 0.67 -8.94 -10.18
N THR A 89 0.67 -7.98 -9.26
CA THR A 89 -0.56 -7.55 -8.55
C THR A 89 -1.64 -7.11 -9.52
N ARG A 90 -1.31 -6.23 -10.47
CA ARG A 90 -2.26 -5.78 -11.48
C ARG A 90 -2.76 -6.94 -12.35
N GLN A 91 -1.88 -7.87 -12.72
CA GLN A 91 -2.26 -9.04 -13.51
C GLN A 91 -3.23 -9.95 -12.75
N ALA A 92 -2.99 -10.21 -11.47
CA ALA A 92 -3.88 -11.00 -10.62
C ALA A 92 -5.29 -10.39 -10.58
N ILE A 93 -5.39 -9.07 -10.36
CA ILE A 93 -6.68 -8.35 -10.39
C ILE A 93 -7.33 -8.45 -11.77
N ALA A 94 -6.59 -8.16 -12.84
CA ALA A 94 -7.12 -8.14 -14.21
C ALA A 94 -7.51 -9.53 -14.75
N SER A 95 -6.93 -10.60 -14.21
CA SER A 95 -7.24 -11.98 -14.58
C SER A 95 -8.44 -12.57 -13.83
N CYS A 96 -8.93 -11.86 -12.80
CA CYS A 96 -10.04 -12.35 -12.00
C CYS A 96 -11.37 -12.00 -12.65
N GLU A 97 -12.29 -12.96 -12.68
CA GLU A 97 -13.63 -12.81 -13.27
C GLU A 97 -14.65 -12.20 -12.30
N CYS A 98 -14.22 -11.70 -11.14
CA CYS A 98 -15.12 -11.08 -10.16
C CYS A 98 -15.41 -9.62 -10.49
N ASP A 99 -16.64 -9.18 -10.27
CA ASP A 99 -17.04 -7.78 -10.47
C ASP A 99 -16.65 -6.89 -9.29
N ALA A 100 -16.73 -7.42 -8.07
CA ALA A 100 -16.65 -6.63 -6.83
C ALA A 100 -15.29 -6.70 -6.10
N GLY A 101 -14.32 -7.41 -6.67
CA GLY A 101 -13.16 -7.90 -5.93
C GLY A 101 -13.53 -9.10 -5.04
N CYS A 102 -12.65 -10.08 -4.94
CA CYS A 102 -12.85 -11.28 -4.13
C CYS A 102 -11.57 -11.67 -3.37
N PRO A 103 -11.66 -12.60 -2.41
CA PRO A 103 -10.49 -13.07 -1.67
C PRO A 103 -9.37 -13.62 -2.56
N SER A 104 -9.67 -14.08 -3.78
CA SER A 104 -8.64 -14.59 -4.70
C SER A 104 -7.79 -13.48 -5.34
N CYS A 105 -8.33 -12.28 -5.58
CA CYS A 105 -7.63 -11.23 -6.31
C CYS A 105 -7.21 -10.03 -5.44
N ILE A 106 -8.06 -9.61 -4.50
CA ILE A 106 -7.76 -8.50 -3.58
C ILE A 106 -7.40 -8.97 -2.18
N GLN A 107 -7.46 -10.28 -1.93
CA GLN A 107 -7.01 -10.91 -0.67
C GLN A 107 -7.73 -10.36 0.58
N SER A 108 -8.93 -9.79 0.39
CA SER A 108 -9.79 -9.20 1.42
C SER A 108 -11.27 -9.36 1.02
N PRO A 109 -12.22 -9.55 1.97
CA PRO A 109 -13.65 -9.46 1.67
C PRO A 109 -13.98 -8.04 1.18
N SER A 110 -14.67 -7.92 0.05
CA SER A 110 -14.90 -6.64 -0.64
C SER A 110 -15.50 -5.58 0.30
N ALA A 111 -14.78 -4.49 0.54
CA ALA A 111 -15.40 -3.24 0.97
C ALA A 111 -16.16 -2.68 -0.25
N ALA A 112 -17.49 -2.75 -0.18
CA ALA A 112 -18.41 -2.43 -1.26
C ALA A 112 -18.12 -1.07 -1.93
N THR A 113 -17.72 -1.09 -3.21
CA THR A 113 -18.39 -0.49 -4.39
C THR A 113 -17.39 -0.49 -5.55
N ALA A 114 -17.10 -1.67 -6.10
CA ALA A 114 -16.56 -1.81 -7.44
C ALA A 114 -17.74 -2.00 -8.40
N THR A 115 -18.54 -0.94 -8.59
CA THR A 115 -19.53 -0.95 -9.68
C THR A 115 -18.91 -0.20 -10.84
N THR A 116 -18.69 -0.95 -11.93
CA THR A 116 -18.06 -0.56 -13.22
C THR A 116 -16.57 -0.89 -13.36
N LEU A 117 -16.20 -2.13 -13.05
CA LEU A 117 -15.27 -2.87 -13.91
C LEU A 117 -16.06 -4.08 -14.41
N CYS A 118 -16.14 -4.25 -15.74
CA CYS A 118 -16.87 -5.31 -16.44
C CYS A 118 -18.40 -5.19 -16.57
N THR A 119 -18.93 -4.08 -17.11
CA THR A 119 -20.11 -4.16 -18.01
C THR A 119 -20.14 -2.99 -18.99
N SER A 120 -19.39 -3.14 -20.08
CA SER A 120 -19.85 -2.74 -21.41
C SER A 120 -19.02 -3.50 -22.43
N GLY A 121 -19.61 -4.55 -22.99
CA GLY A 121 -19.02 -5.25 -24.12
C GLY A 121 -18.83 -4.30 -25.30
N ALA A 122 -17.63 -4.30 -25.87
CA ALA A 122 -17.41 -3.94 -27.26
C ALA A 122 -16.25 -4.82 -27.82
N PRO A 123 -16.41 -5.41 -29.01
CA PRO A 123 -15.53 -6.43 -29.54
C PRO A 123 -14.41 -5.80 -30.37
N TYR A 124 -13.31 -5.36 -29.76
CA TYR A 124 -12.06 -5.16 -30.51
C TYR A 124 -10.87 -5.43 -29.61
N ALA A 125 -10.17 -6.52 -29.92
CA ALA A 125 -8.79 -6.68 -29.53
C ALA A 125 -7.99 -5.45 -29.99
N SER A 126 -7.37 -4.75 -29.04
CA SER A 126 -6.20 -3.92 -29.35
C SER A 126 -5.22 -4.02 -28.20
N SER A 127 -4.19 -4.81 -28.48
CA SER A 127 -2.94 -4.93 -27.75
C SER A 127 -2.39 -3.56 -27.41
N ARG A 128 -2.37 -3.19 -26.12
CA ARG A 128 -1.34 -2.34 -25.50
C ARG A 128 -1.57 -2.27 -24.00
N CYS A 129 -0.88 -3.19 -23.33
CA CYS A 129 -0.45 -3.02 -21.96
C CYS A 129 0.35 -1.70 -21.86
N CYS A 130 -0.33 -0.59 -21.56
CA CYS A 130 0.32 0.70 -21.35
C CYS A 130 0.76 0.82 -19.89
N TRP A 131 1.80 0.04 -19.55
CA TRP A 131 2.74 0.40 -18.49
C TRP A 131 4.10 0.61 -19.17
N ARG A 132 4.17 1.63 -20.04
CA ARG A 132 5.45 2.14 -20.54
C ARG A 132 6.11 2.93 -19.42
N GLY A 133 7.36 2.60 -19.16
CA GLY A 133 8.10 3.03 -17.98
C GLY A 133 8.08 4.54 -17.78
N HIS A 134 7.64 4.96 -16.61
CA HIS A 134 8.00 6.27 -16.07
C HIS A 134 8.64 6.08 -14.71
N ARG A 135 9.73 6.83 -14.55
CA ARG A 135 10.72 6.83 -13.49
C ARG A 135 10.06 6.84 -12.10
N TRP A 136 10.26 5.73 -11.37
CA TRP A 136 10.03 5.65 -9.93
C TRP A 136 10.85 6.77 -9.26
N ARG A 137 10.19 7.77 -8.67
CA ARG A 137 10.87 8.84 -7.93
C ARG A 137 10.87 8.46 -6.45
N SER A 138 11.87 7.68 -6.06
CA SER A 138 12.18 7.44 -4.65
C SER A 138 12.73 8.72 -4.03
N ARG A 139 11.88 9.61 -3.51
CA ARG A 139 12.36 10.67 -2.62
C ARG A 139 12.45 10.10 -1.21
N GLY A 140 13.66 9.73 -0.82
CA GLY A 140 14.23 9.91 0.52
C GLY A 140 13.57 9.19 1.70
N ARG A 141 14.39 8.49 2.48
CA ARG A 141 14.06 8.00 3.83
C ARG A 141 13.51 9.16 4.69
N GLY A 142 12.19 9.24 4.82
CA GLY A 142 11.53 10.12 5.79
C GLY A 142 11.45 9.40 7.13
N ARG A 143 12.25 9.84 8.11
CA ARG A 143 12.07 9.46 9.51
C ARG A 143 10.66 9.87 9.94
N TYR A 144 9.79 8.92 10.29
CA TYR A 144 8.66 9.22 11.16
C TYR A 144 9.19 9.50 12.57
N GLY A 145 9.57 10.76 12.79
CA GLY A 145 9.83 11.32 14.11
C GLY A 145 8.70 12.27 14.48
N GLY A 146 7.84 11.85 15.41
CA GLY A 146 6.92 12.72 16.15
C GLY A 146 6.85 12.20 17.58
N ARG A 147 7.69 12.75 18.49
CA ARG A 147 7.38 13.84 19.43
C ARG A 147 6.31 13.48 20.48
N GLY A 148 6.79 13.17 21.68
CA GLY A 148 6.47 13.95 22.89
C GLY A 148 5.09 13.77 23.51
N GLY A 149 4.96 12.78 24.39
CA GLY A 149 3.92 12.75 25.44
C GLY A 149 4.60 12.67 26.80
N GLY A 150 4.50 13.75 27.59
CA GLY A 150 5.11 13.86 28.91
C GLY A 150 4.44 12.98 29.96
N GLY A 151 5.20 12.06 30.55
CA GLY A 151 4.84 11.37 31.79
C GLY A 151 5.61 11.97 32.96
N ARG A 152 4.94 12.72 33.82
CA ARG A 152 5.46 13.09 35.14
C ARG A 152 5.38 11.86 36.04
N GLY A 153 6.47 11.08 36.10
CA GLY A 153 6.67 10.06 37.11
C GLY A 153 7.34 10.68 38.34
N SER A 154 6.60 10.85 39.43
CA SER A 154 7.14 11.17 40.75
C SER A 154 7.85 9.94 41.31
N GLY A 155 9.16 9.83 41.07
CA GLY A 155 10.04 8.86 41.72
C GLY A 155 10.59 9.42 43.02
N SER A 156 10.22 8.79 44.14
CA SER A 156 10.77 8.97 45.47
C SER A 156 12.28 8.72 45.49
N ARG A 157 13.06 9.73 45.89
CA ARG A 157 14.50 9.59 46.19
C ARG A 157 14.64 9.00 47.59
N GLY A 158 15.10 7.76 47.67
CA GLY A 158 15.78 7.23 48.85
C GLY A 158 17.27 7.55 48.75
N SER A 159 17.80 8.27 49.73
CA SER A 159 19.23 8.41 49.99
C SER A 159 19.43 8.25 51.50
N GLY A 160 20.23 7.25 51.89
CA GLY A 160 20.60 6.99 53.27
C GLY A 160 21.68 7.94 53.81
N GLY A 161 22.01 7.72 55.09
CA GLY A 161 23.02 8.44 55.89
C GLY A 161 22.34 9.00 57.15
N ALA A 162 22.31 8.29 58.28
CA ALA A 162 23.40 8.06 59.25
C ALA A 162 23.81 9.34 59.99
N GLU A 163 23.94 9.19 61.31
CA GLU A 163 24.51 10.11 62.32
C GLU A 163 23.50 10.97 63.10
N GLY A 164 23.43 10.74 64.43
CA GLY A 164 22.66 11.51 65.41
C GLY A 164 22.11 10.67 66.56
#